data_AF-A0A7D7SGM9-F1
#
_entry.id   AF-A0A7D7SGM9-F1
#
_cell.length_a   1.000
_cell.length_b   1.000
_cell.length_c   1.000
_cell.angle_alpha   90.00
_cell.angle_beta   90.00
_cell.angle_gamma   90.00
#
_symmetry.space_group_name_H-M   'P 1'
#
loop_
_entity.id
_entity.type
_entity.pdbx_description
1 polymer ?
#
loop_
_entity_poly.entity_id
_entity_poly.type
_entity_poly.pdbx_seq_one_letter_code
_entity_poly.pdbx_strand_id
1 'polypeptide(L)'
;MMAATKNYDPEKSLKKVMTLYGAALFLGLAISIYTHHIEDVGGFLTFLVPAAIVYFFVLFAFFKEGMFRKIVYGLMAFIGLVSVFMAFYLELTGGGH
;
A
#
# COMPACT_ATOMS: atom_id res chain seq x y z
N MET A 1 31.48 -29.99 -2.04
CA MET A 1 30.13 -29.59 -1.59
C MET A 1 29.62 -28.52 -2.54
N MET A 2 28.63 -28.84 -3.35
CA MET A 2 28.00 -27.90 -4.28
C MET A 2 27.02 -27.06 -3.47
N ALA A 3 27.37 -25.80 -3.20
CA ALA A 3 26.46 -24.86 -2.55
C ALA A 3 25.26 -24.68 -3.49
N ALA A 4 24.12 -25.23 -3.09
CA ALA A 4 22.86 -25.03 -3.78
C ALA A 4 22.58 -23.52 -3.82
N THR A 5 22.87 -22.90 -4.97
CA THR A 5 22.42 -21.55 -5.28
C THR A 5 20.91 -21.64 -5.39
N LYS A 6 20.24 -21.47 -4.24
CA LYS A 6 18.80 -21.32 -4.14
C LYS A 6 18.46 -20.20 -5.11
N ASN A 7 17.84 -20.53 -6.25
CA ASN A 7 17.33 -19.56 -7.22
C ASN A 7 16.46 -18.58 -6.43
N TYR A 8 17.06 -17.46 -6.06
CA TYR A 8 16.42 -16.43 -5.27
C TYR A 8 15.63 -15.67 -6.29
N ASP A 9 14.34 -15.93 -6.31
CA ASP A 9 13.41 -15.28 -7.21
C ASP A 9 12.94 -14.00 -6.50
N PRO A 10 13.61 -12.84 -6.74
CA PRO A 10 13.40 -11.64 -5.94
C PRO A 10 11.96 -11.15 -6.05
N GLU A 11 11.28 -11.42 -7.16
CA GLU A 11 9.87 -11.07 -7.36
C GLU A 11 8.96 -11.87 -6.43
N LYS A 12 9.21 -13.18 -6.26
CA LYS A 12 8.45 -14.02 -5.34
C LYS A 12 8.67 -13.64 -3.88
N SER A 13 9.90 -13.28 -3.53
CA SER A 13 10.26 -12.76 -2.21
C SER A 13 9.56 -11.43 -1.93
N LEU A 14 9.65 -10.49 -2.88
CA LEU A 14 9.05 -9.15 -2.77
C LEU A 14 7.52 -9.23 -2.66
N LYS A 15 6.87 -10.10 -3.44
CA LYS A 15 5.43 -10.35 -3.35
C LYS A 15 5.03 -10.77 -1.94
N LYS A 16 5.79 -11.69 -1.34
CA LYS A 16 5.53 -12.18 0.02
C LYS A 16 5.69 -11.08 1.05
N VAL A 17 6.76 -10.27 0.95
CA VAL A 17 7.01 -9.14 1.85
C VAL A 17 5.90 -8.09 1.74
N MET A 18 5.52 -7.69 0.53
CA MET A 18 4.46 -6.68 0.34
C MET A 18 3.08 -7.20 0.77
N THR A 19 2.79 -8.48 0.57
CA THR A 19 1.55 -9.10 1.07
C THR A 19 1.51 -9.06 2.60
N LEU A 20 2.62 -9.43 3.25
CA LEU A 20 2.76 -9.40 4.70
C LEU A 20 2.66 -7.96 5.25
N TYR A 21 3.30 -7.00 4.57
CA TYR A 21 3.24 -5.59 4.92
C TYR A 21 1.81 -5.05 4.85
N GLY A 22 1.09 -5.34 3.76
CA GLY A 22 -0.32 -4.96 3.64
C GLY A 22 -1.17 -5.59 4.75
N ALA A 23 -1.02 -6.89 4.99
CA ALA A 23 -1.71 -7.56 6.07
C ALA A 23 -1.41 -6.93 7.45
N ALA A 24 -0.15 -6.63 7.75
CA ALA A 24 0.24 -5.97 9.00
C ALA A 24 -0.35 -4.56 9.11
N LEU A 25 -0.39 -3.78 8.03
CA LEU A 25 -1.00 -2.44 8.01
C LEU A 25 -2.51 -2.50 8.29
N PHE A 26 -3.26 -3.31 7.53
CA PHE A 26 -4.71 -3.39 7.70
C PHE A 26 -5.10 -3.99 9.04
N LEU A 27 -4.36 -5.00 9.51
CA LEU A 27 -4.60 -5.65 10.80
C LEU A 27 -4.19 -4.74 11.97
N GLY A 28 -3.10 -3.98 11.82
CA GLY A 28 -2.69 -2.93 12.76
C GLY A 28 -3.71 -1.80 12.85
N LEU A 29 -4.28 -1.36 11.71
CA LEU A 29 -5.38 -0.39 11.70
C LEU A 29 -6.63 -0.96 12.38
N ALA A 30 -7.01 -2.21 12.09
CA ALA A 30 -8.16 -2.85 12.71
C ALA A 30 -8.02 -2.94 14.24
N ILE A 31 -6.83 -3.33 14.74
CA ILE A 31 -6.52 -3.35 16.17
C ILE A 31 -6.55 -1.94 16.76
N SER A 32 -6.00 -0.95 16.07
CA SER A 32 -6.00 0.45 16.51
C SER A 32 -7.43 0.97 16.71
N ILE A 33 -8.34 0.69 15.78
CA ILE A 33 -9.76 1.07 15.85
C ILE A 33 -10.44 0.40 17.06
N TYR A 34 -10.21 -0.91 17.23
CA TYR A 34 -10.78 -1.67 18.35
C TYR A 34 -10.29 -1.15 19.71
N THR A 35 -9.02 -0.75 19.80
CA THR A 35 -8.40 -0.29 21.05
C THR A 35 -8.78 1.15 21.39
N HIS A 36 -9.05 2.00 20.39
CA HIS A 36 -9.39 3.41 20.60
C HIS A 36 -10.89 3.70 20.86
N HIS A 37 -11.77 2.68 20.92
CA HIS A 37 -13.21 2.85 21.14
C HIS A 37 -13.83 3.97 20.26
N ILE A 38 -13.44 4.04 18.99
CA ILE A 38 -14.04 4.98 18.05
C ILE A 38 -15.51 4.59 17.86
N GLU A 39 -16.46 5.49 18.17
CA GLU A 39 -17.91 5.24 18.06
C GLU A 39 -18.34 4.85 16.64
N ASP A 40 -17.58 5.27 15.62
CA ASP A 40 -17.83 4.99 14.21
C ASP A 40 -16.93 3.88 13.63
N VAL A 41 -16.91 2.73 14.30
CA VAL A 41 -16.26 1.50 13.80
C VAL A 41 -16.80 1.13 12.42
N GLY A 42 -18.08 1.38 12.16
CA GLY A 42 -18.76 1.08 10.91
C GLY A 42 -18.24 1.89 9.72
N GLY A 43 -18.15 3.23 9.86
CA GLY A 43 -17.59 4.10 8.83
C GLY A 43 -16.13 3.77 8.52
N PHE A 44 -15.34 3.48 9.55
CA PHE A 44 -13.93 3.11 9.39
C PHE A 44 -13.74 1.74 8.73
N LEU A 45 -14.54 0.73 9.07
CA LEU A 45 -14.50 -0.57 8.37
C LEU A 45 -14.93 -0.42 6.90
N THR A 46 -15.93 0.43 6.65
CA THR A 46 -16.42 0.72 5.30
C THR A 46 -15.35 1.42 4.45
N PHE A 47 -14.40 2.11 5.08
CA PHE A 47 -13.20 2.63 4.40
C PHE A 47 -12.07 1.58 4.30
N LEU A 48 -11.83 0.83 5.38
CA LEU A 48 -10.72 -0.11 5.51
C LEU A 48 -10.85 -1.32 4.57
N VAL A 49 -12.05 -1.89 4.46
CA VAL A 49 -12.30 -3.11 3.68
C VAL A 49 -12.12 -2.85 2.17
N PRO A 50 -12.71 -1.81 1.55
CA PRO A 50 -12.43 -1.46 0.17
C PRO A 50 -10.96 -1.09 -0.07
N ALA A 51 -10.33 -0.36 0.86
CA ALA A 51 -8.91 -0.03 0.75
C ALA A 51 -8.02 -1.28 0.73
N ALA A 52 -8.33 -2.29 1.56
CA ALA A 52 -7.64 -3.57 1.56
C ALA A 52 -7.83 -4.31 0.23
N ILE A 53 -9.06 -4.35 -0.29
CA ILE A 53 -9.36 -4.98 -1.59
C ILE A 53 -8.55 -4.31 -2.71
N VAL A 54 -8.54 -2.98 -2.77
CA VAL A 54 -7.77 -2.22 -3.76
C VAL A 54 -6.27 -2.51 -3.61
N TYR A 55 -5.73 -2.52 -2.39
CA TYR A 55 -4.33 -2.83 -2.14
C TYR A 55 -3.93 -4.21 -2.68
N PHE A 56 -4.67 -5.26 -2.31
CA PHE A 56 -4.37 -6.62 -2.78
C PHE A 56 -4.57 -6.77 -4.28
N PHE A 57 -5.54 -6.05 -4.87
CA PHE A 57 -5.77 -6.04 -6.31
C PHE A 57 -4.61 -5.38 -7.06
N VAL A 58 -4.15 -4.20 -6.60
CA VAL A 58 -2.98 -3.51 -7.15
C VAL A 58 -1.72 -4.37 -6.99
N LEU A 59 -1.55 -5.01 -5.84
CA LEU A 59 -0.43 -5.91 -5.60
C LEU A 59 -0.45 -7.12 -6.55
N PHE A 60 -1.62 -7.72 -6.76
CA PHE A 60 -1.79 -8.80 -7.73
C PHE A 60 -1.47 -8.34 -9.16
N ALA A 61 -1.95 -7.14 -9.55
CA ALA A 61 -1.68 -6.53 -10.84
C ALA A 61 -0.20 -6.17 -11.04
N PHE A 62 0.50 -5.76 -9.98
CA PHE A 62 1.93 -5.40 -10.01
C PHE A 62 2.81 -6.61 -10.34
N PHE A 63 2.52 -7.77 -9.75
CA PHE A 63 3.27 -9.01 -9.98
C PHE A 63 2.80 -9.80 -11.22
N LYS A 64 1.76 -9.34 -11.91
CA LYS A 64 1.33 -9.92 -13.18
C LYS A 64 2.10 -9.24 -14.31
N GLU A 65 2.98 -9.99 -14.99
CA GLU A 65 3.75 -9.48 -16.12
C GLU A 65 2.83 -8.90 -17.23
N GLY A 66 3.30 -7.86 -17.92
CA GLY A 66 2.60 -7.21 -19.04
C GLY A 66 1.93 -5.88 -18.69
N MET A 67 0.75 -5.63 -19.27
CA MET A 67 0.05 -4.34 -19.26
C MET A 67 -0.33 -3.83 -17.86
N PHE A 68 -0.64 -4.74 -16.93
CA PHE A 68 -1.02 -4.41 -15.56
C PHE A 68 0.12 -3.74 -14.77
N ARG A 69 1.37 -4.17 -14.99
CA ARG A 69 2.55 -3.57 -14.34
C ARG A 69 2.75 -2.11 -14.74
N LYS A 70 2.50 -1.75 -16.01
CA LYS A 70 2.53 -0.35 -16.49
C LYS A 70 1.47 0.52 -15.81
N ILE A 71 0.26 -0.02 -15.64
CA ILE A 71 -0.85 0.69 -14.97
C ILE A 71 -0.48 0.97 -13.51
N VAL A 72 0.10 0.00 -12.79
CA VAL A 72 0.53 0.20 -11.40
C VAL A 72 1.66 1.24 -11.30
N TYR A 73 2.65 1.22 -12.20
CA TYR A 73 3.68 2.26 -12.23
C TYR A 73 3.11 3.64 -12.54
N GLY A 74 2.13 3.74 -13.45
CA GLY A 74 1.42 4.98 -13.72
C GLY A 74 0.67 5.52 -12.49
N LEU A 75 -0.01 4.64 -11.76
CA LEU A 75 -0.70 4.99 -10.52
C LEU A 75 0.28 5.45 -9.42
N MET A 76 1.39 4.73 -9.26
CA MET A 76 2.46 5.11 -8.32
C MET A 76 3.07 6.47 -8.66
N ALA A 77 3.35 6.72 -9.94
CA ALA A 77 3.85 8.01 -10.40
C ALA A 77 2.84 9.13 -10.13
N PHE A 78 1.56 8.89 -10.38
CA PHE A 78 0.49 9.84 -10.10
C PHE A 78 0.35 10.15 -8.61
N ILE A 79 0.34 9.13 -7.74
CA ILE A 79 0.28 9.31 -6.28
C ILE A 79 1.52 10.08 -5.79
N GLY A 80 2.70 9.73 -6.30
CA GLY A 80 3.94 10.46 -5.99
C GLY A 80 3.86 11.93 -6.39
N LEU A 81 3.32 12.21 -7.59
CA LEU A 81 3.10 13.57 -8.09
C LEU A 81 2.14 14.35 -7.18
N VAL A 82 0.98 13.78 -6.86
CA VAL A 82 -0.01 14.40 -5.98
C VAL A 82 0.59 14.67 -4.60
N SER A 83 1.38 13.74 -4.06
CA SER A 83 2.04 13.90 -2.76
C SER A 83 3.03 15.08 -2.77
N VAL A 84 3.85 15.20 -3.81
CA VAL A 84 4.78 16.32 -3.98
C VAL A 84 4.03 17.64 -4.13
N PHE A 85 2.98 17.67 -4.96
CA PHE A 85 2.13 18.85 -5.11
C PHE A 85 1.45 19.25 -3.80
N MET A 86 1.00 18.29 -3.00
CA MET A 86 0.37 18.54 -1.70
C MET A 86 1.38 19.08 -0.68
N ALA A 87 2.63 18.60 -0.70
CA ALA A 87 3.70 19.12 0.15
C ALA A 87 3.99 20.60 -0.18
N PHE A 88 4.17 20.93 -1.47
CA PHE A 88 4.33 22.33 -1.90
C PHE A 88 3.10 23.19 -1.59
N TYR A 89 1.90 22.65 -1.78
CA TYR A 89 0.66 23.34 -1.42
C TYR A 89 0.60 23.64 0.08
N LEU A 90 0.90 22.66 0.93
CA LEU A 90 0.93 22.83 2.39
C LEU A 90 2.03 23.80 2.83
N GLU A 91 3.17 23.83 2.15
CA GLU A 91 4.24 24.78 2.48
C GLU A 91 3.86 26.22 2.07
N LEU A 92 3.23 26.39 0.90
CA LEU A 92 2.77 27.69 0.41
C LEU A 92 1.53 28.22 1.17
N THR A 93 0.65 27.33 1.62
CA THR A 93 -0.61 27.69 2.30
C THR A 93 -0.49 27.62 3.83
N GLY A 94 0.44 26.82 4.34
CA GLY A 94 0.71 26.61 5.77
C GLY A 94 1.84 27.48 6.34
N GLY A 95 2.64 28.16 5.51
CA GLY A 95 3.59 29.20 5.93
C GLY A 95 2.95 30.53 6.34
N GLY A 96 1.64 30.56 6.55
CA GLY A 96 0.84 31.73 6.93
C GLY A 96 0.33 31.72 8.36
N HIS A 97 1.03 31.08 9.30
CA HIS A 97 0.79 31.19 10.74
C HIS A 97 2.08 31.44 11.51
#